data_AF-A0A512IKT3-F1
#
_entry.id   AF-A0A512IKT3-F1
#
_cell.length_a   1.000
_cell.length_b   1.000
_cell.length_c   1.000
_cell.angle_alpha   90.00
_cell.angle_beta   90.00
_cell.angle_gamma   90.00
#
_symmetry.space_group_name_H-M   'P 1'
#
loop_
_entity.id
_entity.type
_entity.pdbx_description
1 polymer ?
#
loop_
_entity_poly.entity_id
_entity_poly.type
_entity_poly.pdbx_seq_one_letter_code
_entity_poly.pdbx_strand_id
1 'polypeptide(L)'
;MTRVFRLPIVMLGLMVGTVGAQAASFPCEKAATPDEKAICASLAINDLDVELAVRFEILKSVLAMGNRAQLQDDQESWLKERGTCAADTACLRQVYETRLKVLRGVFAEFAKQGPQ
;
A
#
# COMPACT_ATOMS: atom_id res chain seq x y z
N MET A 1 -37.29 56.86 -14.55
CA MET A 1 -35.85 56.58 -14.33
C MET A 1 -35.71 55.70 -13.09
N THR A 2 -35.76 54.37 -13.23
CA THR A 2 -35.52 53.41 -12.13
C THR A 2 -34.10 52.87 -12.29
N ARG A 3 -33.23 53.13 -11.31
CA ARG A 3 -31.84 52.63 -11.30
C ARG A 3 -31.85 51.15 -10.93
N VAL A 4 -31.50 50.28 -11.88
CA VAL A 4 -31.25 48.86 -11.65
C VAL A 4 -29.84 48.73 -11.05
N PHE A 5 -29.74 48.41 -9.76
CA PHE A 5 -28.47 48.05 -9.14
C PHE A 5 -28.11 46.61 -9.51
N ARG A 6 -27.11 46.44 -10.37
CA ARG A 6 -26.51 45.13 -10.70
C ARG A 6 -25.50 44.78 -9.62
N LEU A 7 -25.78 43.75 -8.80
CA LEU A 7 -24.76 43.16 -7.93
C LEU A 7 -23.74 42.35 -8.75
N PRO A 8 -22.45 42.40 -8.42
CA PRO A 8 -21.43 41.58 -9.08
C PRO A 8 -21.54 40.14 -8.59
N ILE A 9 -21.74 39.20 -9.51
CA ILE A 9 -21.63 37.76 -9.26
C ILE A 9 -20.15 37.47 -9.02
N VAL A 10 -19.74 37.36 -7.75
CA VAL A 10 -18.41 36.86 -7.39
C VAL A 10 -18.46 35.34 -7.53
N MET A 11 -17.94 34.83 -8.64
CA MET A 11 -17.76 33.39 -8.86
C MET A 11 -16.60 32.91 -7.99
N LEU A 12 -16.92 32.36 -6.81
CA LEU A 12 -15.96 31.67 -5.95
C LEU A 12 -15.63 30.32 -6.60
N GLY A 13 -14.50 30.27 -7.32
CA GLY A 13 -14.02 29.05 -7.97
C GLY A 13 -13.76 27.94 -6.96
N LEU A 14 -14.58 26.89 -7.01
CA LEU A 14 -14.41 25.68 -6.21
C LEU A 14 -13.22 24.89 -6.76
N MET A 15 -12.05 25.05 -6.14
CA MET A 15 -10.89 24.17 -6.37
C MET A 15 -11.20 22.79 -5.77
N VAL A 16 -11.86 21.92 -6.56
CA VAL A 16 -12.02 20.51 -6.21
C VAL A 16 -10.67 19.83 -6.43
N GLY A 17 -9.85 19.80 -5.37
CA GLY A 17 -8.64 18.98 -5.38
C GLY A 17 -9.04 17.51 -5.47
N THR A 18 -8.67 16.85 -6.57
CA THR A 18 -8.80 15.40 -6.70
C THR A 18 -7.81 14.75 -5.74
N VAL A 19 -8.23 14.49 -4.50
CA VAL A 19 -7.54 13.53 -3.66
C VAL A 19 -7.81 12.18 -4.30
N GLY A 20 -6.92 11.75 -5.20
CA GLY A 20 -6.95 10.39 -5.72
C GLY A 20 -6.97 9.45 -4.52
N ALA A 21 -7.86 8.46 -4.53
CA ALA A 21 -7.93 7.46 -3.49
C ALA A 21 -6.60 6.67 -3.48
N GLN A 22 -5.66 7.10 -2.64
CA GLN A 22 -4.42 6.38 -2.39
C GLN A 22 -4.80 5.26 -1.41
N ALA A 23 -5.22 4.11 -1.92
CA ALA A 23 -5.50 2.95 -1.10
C ALA A 23 -4.24 2.08 -1.05
N ALA A 24 -3.55 2.05 0.08
CA ALA A 24 -2.50 1.06 0.33
C ALA A 24 -3.16 -0.28 0.72
N SER A 25 -2.38 -1.28 1.14
CA SER A 25 -2.91 -2.48 1.81
C SER A 25 -3.65 -2.18 3.11
N PHE A 26 -3.64 -0.93 3.56
CA PHE A 26 -4.36 -0.37 4.69
C PHE A 26 -5.00 1.00 4.32
N PRO A 27 -6.00 1.48 5.08
CA PRO A 27 -6.61 2.78 4.84
C PRO A 27 -5.62 3.92 5.09
N CYS A 28 -5.28 4.70 4.07
CA CYS A 28 -4.28 5.75 4.16
C CYS A 28 -4.69 6.91 5.08
N GLU A 29 -5.98 7.11 5.32
CA GLU A 29 -6.49 8.06 6.30
C GLU A 29 -6.14 7.66 7.74
N LYS A 30 -5.78 6.39 7.96
CA LYS A 30 -5.37 5.84 9.26
C LYS A 30 -3.85 5.67 9.39
N ALA A 31 -3.07 6.07 8.39
CA ALA A 31 -1.60 5.98 8.42
C ALA A 31 -1.04 6.77 9.61
N ALA A 32 -0.42 6.06 10.55
CA ALA A 32 0.08 6.62 11.81
C ALA A 32 1.59 6.83 11.78
N THR A 33 2.33 5.88 11.20
CA THR A 33 3.80 5.88 11.23
C THR A 33 4.40 6.59 10.00
N PRO A 34 5.68 7.02 10.06
CA PRO A 34 6.33 7.68 8.93
C PRO A 34 6.41 6.83 7.66
N ASP A 35 6.64 5.52 7.79
CA ASP A 35 6.65 4.57 6.67
C ASP A 35 5.26 4.44 6.04
N GLU A 36 4.21 4.30 6.84
CA GLU A 36 2.83 4.25 6.35
C GLU A 36 2.45 5.51 5.56
N LYS A 37 2.81 6.69 6.08
CA LYS A 37 2.56 7.95 5.38
C LYS A 37 3.33 8.05 4.07
N ALA A 38 4.57 7.59 4.04
CA ALA A 38 5.38 7.57 2.82
C ALA A 38 4.84 6.59 1.77
N ILE A 39 4.34 5.42 2.19
CA ILE A 39 3.64 4.46 1.32
C ILE A 39 2.41 5.13 0.69
N CYS A 40 1.58 5.80 1.50
CA CYS A 40 0.38 6.48 1.03
C CYS A 40 0.64 7.70 0.13
N ALA A 41 1.79 8.35 0.28
CA ALA A 41 2.16 9.52 -0.52
C ALA A 41 2.86 9.16 -1.85
N SER A 42 3.17 7.88 -2.08
CA SER A 42 3.94 7.42 -3.25
C SER A 42 3.22 6.29 -3.96
N LEU A 43 2.66 6.56 -5.14
CA LEU A 43 1.97 5.55 -5.96
C LEU A 43 2.85 4.31 -6.24
N ALA A 44 4.14 4.53 -6.53
CA ALA A 44 5.07 3.44 -6.82
C ALA A 44 5.31 2.52 -5.61
N ILE A 45 5.32 3.05 -4.39
CA ILE A 45 5.46 2.23 -3.17
C ILE A 45 4.12 1.59 -2.81
N ASN A 46 3.03 2.32 -3.00
CA ASN A 46 1.66 1.81 -2.84
C ASN A 46 1.40 0.56 -3.68
N ASP A 47 1.78 0.57 -4.98
CA ASP A 47 1.61 -0.58 -5.87
C ASP A 47 2.37 -1.82 -5.34
N LEU A 48 3.60 -1.63 -4.83
CA LEU A 48 4.39 -2.70 -4.22
C LEU A 48 3.72 -3.24 -2.94
N ASP A 49 3.13 -2.35 -2.15
CA ASP A 49 2.43 -2.69 -0.91
C ASP A 49 1.17 -3.53 -1.17
N VAL A 50 0.36 -3.11 -2.14
CA VAL A 50 -0.82 -3.85 -2.56
C VAL A 50 -0.45 -5.22 -3.14
N GLU A 51 0.58 -5.30 -3.99
CA GLU A 51 1.05 -6.58 -4.53
C GLU A 51 1.48 -7.52 -3.41
N LEU A 52 2.27 -7.02 -2.46
CA LEU A 52 2.78 -7.81 -1.35
C LEU A 52 1.64 -8.37 -0.51
N ALA A 53 0.68 -7.51 -0.12
CA ALA A 53 -0.45 -7.91 0.69
C ALA A 53 -1.30 -8.98 0.03
N VAL A 54 -1.63 -8.82 -1.27
CA VAL A 54 -2.39 -9.81 -2.03
C VAL A 54 -1.67 -11.16 -2.06
N ARG A 55 -0.37 -11.17 -2.36
CA ARG A 55 0.42 -12.42 -2.41
C ARG A 55 0.50 -13.10 -1.05
N PHE A 56 0.72 -12.32 0.01
CA PHE A 56 0.76 -12.84 1.36
C PHE A 56 -0.56 -13.51 1.73
N GLU A 57 -1.70 -12.87 1.46
CA GLU A 57 -3.02 -13.43 1.76
C GLU A 57 -3.29 -14.73 0.98
N ILE A 58 -2.94 -14.78 -0.32
CA ILE A 58 -3.07 -15.99 -1.12
C ILE A 58 -2.21 -17.10 -0.52
N LEU A 59 -0.92 -16.85 -0.29
CA LEU A 59 0.00 -17.86 0.27
C LEU A 59 -0.47 -18.34 1.65
N LYS A 60 -0.92 -17.44 2.51
CA LYS A 60 -1.49 -17.78 3.81
C LYS A 60 -2.69 -18.72 3.68
N SER A 61 -3.52 -18.56 2.64
CA SER A 61 -4.69 -19.44 2.42
C SER A 61 -4.32 -20.84 1.90
N VAL A 62 -3.26 -20.96 1.10
CA VAL A 62 -2.94 -22.21 0.39
C VAL A 62 -1.83 -23.04 1.04
N LEU A 63 -0.96 -22.43 1.86
CA LEU A 63 0.12 -23.16 2.53
C LEU A 63 -0.41 -24.00 3.70
N ALA A 64 0.19 -25.18 3.89
CA ALA A 64 -0.02 -26.04 5.05
C ALA A 64 0.37 -25.34 6.36
N MET A 65 -0.21 -25.75 7.49
CA MET A 65 -0.13 -25.05 8.77
C MET A 65 1.29 -24.67 9.21
N GLY A 66 2.27 -25.58 9.08
CA GLY A 66 3.66 -25.28 9.46
C GLY A 66 4.29 -24.18 8.61
N ASN A 67 4.17 -24.27 7.27
CA ASN A 67 4.69 -23.25 6.36
C ASN A 67 3.91 -21.93 6.47
N ARG A 68 2.62 -22.00 6.77
CA ARG A 68 1.78 -20.83 7.03
C ARG A 68 2.21 -20.07 8.28
N ALA A 69 2.50 -20.77 9.38
CA ALA A 69 2.99 -20.15 10.61
C ALA A 69 4.32 -19.42 10.35
N GLN A 70 5.28 -20.08 9.69
CA GLN A 70 6.54 -19.45 9.31
C GLN A 70 6.33 -18.21 8.41
N LEU A 71 5.43 -18.30 7.41
CA LEU A 71 5.11 -17.17 6.54
C LEU A 71 4.60 -15.95 7.33
N GLN A 72 3.76 -16.18 8.36
CA GLN A 72 3.23 -15.14 9.23
C GLN A 72 4.32 -14.51 10.10
N ASP A 73 5.15 -15.33 10.75
CA ASP A 73 6.25 -14.87 11.59
C ASP A 73 7.27 -14.03 10.79
N ASP A 74 7.59 -14.47 9.58
CA ASP A 74 8.46 -13.73 8.66
C ASP A 74 7.82 -12.40 8.23
N GLN A 75 6.50 -12.37 8.05
CA GLN A 75 5.78 -11.15 7.67
C GLN A 75 5.75 -10.13 8.80
N GLU A 76 5.52 -10.57 10.04
CA GLU A 76 5.59 -9.70 11.23
C GLU A 76 7.00 -9.12 11.43
N SER A 77 8.03 -9.95 11.18
CA SER A 77 9.43 -9.52 11.23
C SER A 77 9.73 -8.49 10.14
N TRP A 78 9.24 -8.72 8.92
CA TRP A 78 9.39 -7.78 7.81
C TRP A 78 8.67 -6.45 8.06
N LEU A 79 7.50 -6.43 8.73
CA LEU A 79 6.84 -5.17 9.10
C LEU A 79 7.70 -4.31 10.03
N LYS A 80 8.45 -4.94 10.94
CA LYS A 80 9.42 -4.23 11.80
C LYS A 80 10.57 -3.67 10.98
N GLU A 81 11.13 -4.47 10.05
CA GLU A 81 12.17 -4.03 9.11
C GLU A 81 11.71 -2.83 8.27
N ARG A 82 10.51 -2.90 7.67
CA ARG A 82 9.90 -1.80 6.92
C ARG A 82 9.78 -0.53 7.75
N GLY A 83 9.35 -0.66 9.01
CA GLY A 83 9.24 0.46 9.95
C GLY A 83 10.58 1.18 10.19
N THR A 84 11.72 0.48 10.11
CA THR A 84 13.04 1.10 10.27
C THR A 84 13.41 2.07 9.14
N CYS A 85 12.78 1.95 7.96
CA CYS A 85 12.99 2.89 6.86
C CYS A 85 12.40 4.28 7.13
N ALA A 86 11.49 4.41 8.10
CA ALA A 86 10.71 5.64 8.30
C ALA A 86 10.16 6.15 6.96
N ALA A 87 10.36 7.43 6.62
CA ALA A 87 9.88 8.02 5.37
C ALA A 87 10.86 7.88 4.17
N ASP A 88 11.96 7.12 4.29
CA ASP A 88 12.92 6.94 3.21
C ASP A 88 12.34 6.06 2.10
N THR A 89 11.95 6.71 1.00
CA THR A 89 11.35 6.04 -0.17
C THR A 89 12.28 5.06 -0.89
N ALA A 90 13.60 5.28 -0.86
CA ALA A 90 14.56 4.37 -1.47
C ALA A 90 14.72 3.11 -0.62
N CYS A 91 14.81 3.27 0.70
CA CYS A 91 14.79 2.16 1.67
C CYS A 91 13.50 1.35 1.53
N LEU A 92 12.33 2.01 1.56
CA LEU A 92 11.02 1.36 1.45
C LEU A 92 10.94 0.52 0.17
N ARG A 93 11.29 1.10 -0.98
CA ARG A 93 11.30 0.39 -2.25
C ARG A 93 12.18 -0.86 -2.19
N GLN A 94 13.37 -0.76 -1.62
CA GLN A 94 14.30 -1.89 -1.52
C GLN A 94 13.76 -3.01 -0.62
N VAL A 95 13.18 -2.70 0.54
CA VAL A 95 12.62 -3.73 1.44
C VAL A 95 11.36 -4.38 0.87
N TYR A 96 10.54 -3.63 0.12
CA TYR A 96 9.41 -4.18 -0.63
C TYR A 96 9.85 -5.12 -1.75
N GLU A 97 10.77 -4.68 -2.62
CA GLU A 97 11.29 -5.48 -3.73
C GLU A 97 11.92 -6.79 -3.22
N THR A 98 12.68 -6.72 -2.12
CA THR A 98 13.31 -7.88 -1.48
C THR A 98 12.27 -8.87 -0.97
N ARG A 99 11.26 -8.41 -0.24
CA ARG A 99 10.19 -9.29 0.28
C ARG A 99 9.32 -9.86 -0.82
N LEU A 100 8.98 -9.07 -1.83
CA LEU A 100 8.23 -9.52 -3.00
C LEU A 100 8.98 -10.61 -3.76
N LYS A 101 10.32 -10.52 -3.88
CA LYS A 101 11.13 -11.60 -4.48
C LYS A 101 10.94 -12.92 -3.75
N VAL A 102 10.92 -12.90 -2.41
CA VAL A 102 10.67 -14.10 -1.59
C VAL A 102 9.26 -14.65 -1.84
N LEU A 103 8.23 -13.82 -1.70
CA LEU A 103 6.84 -14.26 -1.86
C LEU A 103 6.54 -14.77 -3.28
N ARG A 104 7.08 -14.11 -4.31
CA ARG A 104 7.00 -14.58 -5.71
C ARG A 104 7.68 -15.94 -5.89
N GLY A 105 8.81 -16.17 -5.22
CA GLY A 105 9.49 -17.47 -5.20
C GLY A 105 8.63 -18.57 -4.58
N VAL A 106 8.06 -18.32 -3.38
CA VAL A 106 7.16 -19.29 -2.71
C VAL A 106 5.94 -19.58 -3.60
N PHE A 107 5.37 -18.55 -4.21
CA PHE A 107 4.23 -18.70 -5.13
C PHE A 107 4.58 -19.56 -6.34
N ALA A 108 5.76 -19.35 -6.94
CA ALA A 108 6.24 -20.14 -8.06
C ALA A 108 6.45 -21.61 -7.69
N GLU A 109 6.98 -21.90 -6.49
CA GLU A 109 7.13 -23.27 -6.00
C GLU A 109 5.77 -23.94 -5.74
N PHE A 110 4.81 -23.22 -5.16
CA PHE A 110 3.45 -23.73 -4.99
C PHE A 110 2.79 -24.02 -6.35
N ALA A 111 2.90 -23.11 -7.32
CA ALA A 111 2.30 -23.28 -8.64
C ALA A 111 2.84 -24.52 -9.39
N LYS A 112 4.10 -24.93 -9.15
CA LYS A 112 4.68 -26.15 -9.72
C LYS A 112 4.11 -27.44 -9.11
N GLN A 113 3.69 -27.40 -7.85
CA GLN A 113 3.20 -28.59 -7.13
C GLN A 113 1.78 -28.98 -7.55
N GLY A 114 1.04 -28.08 -8.20
CA GLY A 114 -0.36 -28.28 -8.59
C GLY A 114 -1.34 -28.06 -7.42
N PRO A 115 -2.66 -27.94 -7.70
CA PRO A 115 -3.67 -27.91 -6.65
C PRO A 115 -3.61 -29.23 -5.87
N GLN A 116 -3.54 -29.13 -4.54
CA GLN A 116 -3.64 -30.27 -3.63
C GLN A 116 -5.09 -30.76 -3.59
#